data_AF-A0A966PZB0-F1
#
_entry.id   AF-A0A966PZB0-F1
#
_cell.length_a   1.000
_cell.length_b   1.000
_cell.length_c   1.000
_cell.angle_alpha   90.00
_cell.angle_beta   90.00
_cell.angle_gamma   90.00
#
_symmetry.space_group_name_H-M   'P 1'
#
loop_
_entity.id
_entity.type
_entity.pdbx_description
1 polymer ?
#
loop_
_entity_poly.entity_id
_entity_poly.type
_entity_poly.pdbx_seq_one_letter_code
_entity_poly.pdbx_strand_id
1 'polypeptide(L)'
;MISRLSKSTIQLGFPKTKSMLSGNLSRPDLRVEYVVVAGGGGGGQGYSSAYGGSGGAGGYRSSVYGELSGGGNPAEDALLCPSGTSYTITVGVGGRLAQGVFQSGESGSDSVFGTITSVGGGGGAGSNTGAVAKSGGSGGGGCINNPAGGGGTQGQGSQGGGYTDGGGPGYGGGAKSQGCYPFYYSGYGQYGGGEGITSSITGSAVVYAQGGSYVQGATARANSGDGGNPGYTGAGCDGAKGIVILRFPSSRTITGGSGLSFTNTTVGSNKVYTFTNGTGTVTIN
;
A
#
# COMPACT_ATOMS: atom_id res chain seq x y z
N MET A 1 67.71 -48.65 30.32
CA MET A 1 66.90 -49.03 29.15
C MET A 1 65.57 -49.56 29.67
N ILE A 2 64.54 -48.71 29.76
CA ILE A 2 63.19 -49.10 30.21
C ILE A 2 62.31 -49.23 28.97
N SER A 3 61.82 -50.44 28.75
CA SER A 3 60.99 -50.83 27.63
C SER A 3 59.50 -50.74 27.98
N ARG A 4 58.72 -50.18 27.04
CA ARG A 4 57.25 -50.25 26.87
C ARG A 4 56.43 -49.07 27.45
N LEU A 5 55.90 -48.27 26.52
CA LEU A 5 54.72 -47.42 26.72
C LEU A 5 53.47 -48.31 26.68
N SER A 6 52.64 -48.23 27.72
CA SER A 6 51.31 -48.87 27.76
C SER A 6 50.36 -48.15 26.80
N LYS A 7 49.62 -48.91 25.99
CA LYS A 7 48.50 -48.36 25.19
C LYS A 7 47.33 -48.07 26.14
N SER A 8 47.06 -46.80 26.41
CA SER A 8 45.83 -46.39 27.07
C SER A 8 44.68 -46.41 26.06
N THR A 9 43.83 -47.43 26.12
CA THR A 9 42.52 -47.41 25.46
C THR A 9 41.60 -46.52 26.29
N ILE A 10 41.24 -45.33 25.80
CA ILE A 10 40.17 -44.53 26.40
C ILE A 10 38.85 -45.18 26.01
N GLN A 11 38.33 -46.03 26.89
CA GLN A 11 36.99 -46.56 26.76
C GLN A 11 36.00 -45.51 27.29
N LEU A 12 35.61 -44.57 26.42
CA LEU A 12 34.57 -43.58 26.75
C LEU A 12 33.23 -44.31 26.83
N GLY A 13 32.85 -44.71 28.05
CA GLY A 13 31.54 -45.26 28.37
C GLY A 13 30.45 -44.18 28.35
N PHE A 14 30.17 -43.62 27.18
CA PHE A 14 28.96 -42.81 27.00
C PHE A 14 27.89 -43.67 26.31
N PRO A 15 26.64 -43.73 26.84
CA PRO A 15 25.54 -44.27 26.07
C PRO A 15 25.46 -43.51 24.73
N LYS A 16 25.22 -44.22 23.61
CA LYS A 16 25.03 -43.60 22.29
C LYS A 16 23.92 -42.56 22.38
N THR A 17 24.26 -41.29 22.61
CA THR A 17 23.33 -40.19 22.48
C THR A 17 23.09 -40.02 20.99
N LYS A 18 21.84 -40.25 20.57
CA LYS A 18 21.36 -39.77 19.28
C LYS A 18 21.67 -38.27 19.23
N SER A 19 22.50 -37.85 18.27
CA SER A 19 22.71 -36.47 17.84
C SER A 19 22.62 -35.40 18.95
N MET A 20 23.75 -34.98 19.51
CA MET A 20 23.81 -33.76 20.35
C MET A 20 23.83 -32.47 19.50
N LEU A 21 23.13 -32.47 18.36
CA LEU A 21 22.71 -31.24 17.70
C LEU A 21 21.20 -31.08 17.86
N SER A 22 20.72 -31.07 19.10
CA SER A 22 19.43 -30.48 19.45
C SER A 22 19.61 -29.02 19.84
N GLY A 23 20.53 -28.32 19.17
CA GLY A 23 20.39 -26.87 19.07
C GLY A 23 19.09 -26.64 18.33
N ASN A 24 18.19 -25.83 18.90
CA ASN A 24 17.13 -25.22 18.13
C ASN A 24 17.82 -24.50 16.97
N LEU A 25 17.95 -25.15 15.81
CA LEU A 25 18.41 -24.51 14.59
C LEU A 25 17.32 -23.49 14.32
N SER A 26 17.45 -22.28 14.87
CA SER A 26 16.55 -21.19 14.58
C SER A 26 16.68 -21.00 13.08
N ARG A 27 15.70 -21.56 12.35
CA ARG A 27 15.64 -21.48 10.90
C ARG A 27 15.89 -20.01 10.58
N PRO A 28 16.92 -19.67 9.77
CA PRO A 28 17.31 -18.28 9.60
C PRO A 28 16.08 -17.44 9.28
N ASP A 29 15.96 -16.28 9.93
CA ASP A 29 14.82 -15.39 9.75
C ASP A 29 14.60 -15.17 8.26
N LEU A 30 13.38 -15.48 7.80
CA LEU A 30 13.05 -15.33 6.39
C LEU A 30 12.85 -13.84 6.12
N ARG A 31 13.68 -13.27 5.25
CA ARG A 31 13.43 -11.92 4.72
C ARG A 31 12.26 -11.98 3.74
N VAL A 32 11.19 -11.26 4.07
CA VAL A 32 10.01 -11.10 3.23
C VAL A 32 9.99 -9.68 2.70
N GLU A 33 10.16 -9.54 1.38
CA GLU A 33 9.89 -8.28 0.69
C GLU A 33 8.38 -8.10 0.56
N TYR A 34 7.94 -6.84 0.60
CA TYR A 34 6.53 -6.52 0.55
C TYR A 34 6.23 -5.24 -0.23
N VAL A 35 4.99 -5.18 -0.71
CA VAL A 35 4.28 -3.96 -1.07
C VAL A 35 2.94 -4.01 -0.33
N VAL A 36 2.70 -3.03 0.54
CA VAL A 36 1.43 -2.86 1.27
C VAL A 36 0.83 -1.55 0.81
N VAL A 37 -0.37 -1.62 0.25
CA VAL A 37 -1.12 -0.45 -0.23
C VAL A 37 -2.48 -0.44 0.44
N ALA A 38 -2.82 0.66 1.08
CA ALA A 38 -4.13 0.85 1.72
C ALA A 38 -5.25 1.12 0.69
N GLY A 39 -6.50 1.09 1.14
CA GLY A 39 -7.62 1.53 0.29
C GLY A 39 -7.57 3.03 0.02
N GLY A 40 -7.97 3.44 -1.18
CA GLY A 40 -8.08 4.83 -1.60
C GLY A 40 -9.26 5.57 -0.97
N GLY A 41 -9.24 6.90 -1.00
CA GLY A 41 -10.38 7.74 -0.57
C GLY A 41 -11.44 7.91 -1.66
N GLY A 42 -12.69 8.10 -1.27
CA GLY A 42 -13.77 8.42 -2.21
C GLY A 42 -13.74 9.87 -2.69
N GLY A 43 -14.37 10.15 -3.83
CA GLY A 43 -14.53 11.49 -4.38
C GLY A 43 -15.58 12.31 -3.62
N GLY A 44 -15.33 13.62 -3.48
CA GLY A 44 -16.30 14.57 -2.95
C GLY A 44 -17.31 15.01 -4.01
N GLN A 45 -18.46 15.50 -3.57
CA GLN A 45 -19.53 15.96 -4.46
C GLN A 45 -19.52 17.49 -4.66
N GLY A 46 -19.63 17.89 -5.92
CA GLY A 46 -19.79 19.29 -6.36
C GLY A 46 -21.25 19.72 -6.53
N TYR A 47 -21.46 20.87 -7.17
CA TYR A 47 -22.77 21.36 -7.64
C TYR A 47 -22.68 21.96 -9.05
N SER A 48 -23.80 22.45 -9.59
CA SER A 48 -23.99 22.80 -11.00
C SER A 48 -22.91 23.67 -11.66
N SER A 49 -22.12 24.43 -10.90
CA SER A 49 -21.02 25.26 -11.40
C SER A 49 -19.67 25.01 -10.68
N ALA A 50 -19.59 23.99 -9.82
CA ALA A 50 -18.43 23.72 -8.97
C ALA A 50 -18.14 22.22 -8.87
N TYR A 51 -16.89 21.86 -9.04
CA TYR A 51 -16.44 20.48 -8.93
C TYR A 51 -16.14 20.12 -7.45
N GLY A 52 -16.46 18.90 -7.03
CA GLY A 52 -15.90 18.33 -5.80
C GLY A 52 -14.38 18.11 -5.94
N GLY A 53 -13.68 17.78 -4.88
CA GLY A 53 -12.29 17.31 -4.95
C GLY A 53 -12.23 15.80 -5.13
N SER A 54 -11.16 15.29 -5.74
CA SER A 54 -10.99 13.85 -5.87
C SER A 54 -10.44 13.19 -4.60
N GLY A 55 -10.66 11.89 -4.41
CA GLY A 55 -10.01 11.17 -3.32
C GLY A 55 -8.48 11.08 -3.51
N GLY A 56 -7.76 10.87 -2.42
CA GLY A 56 -6.32 10.58 -2.40
C GLY A 56 -6.03 9.08 -2.46
N ALA A 57 -4.81 8.75 -2.88
CA ALA A 57 -4.32 7.39 -2.85
C ALA A 57 -4.30 6.79 -1.43
N GLY A 58 -4.41 5.47 -1.32
CA GLY A 58 -3.97 4.76 -0.11
C GLY A 58 -2.47 4.96 0.14
N GLY A 59 -2.03 4.82 1.39
CA GLY A 59 -0.61 4.82 1.73
C GLY A 59 0.10 3.66 1.04
N TYR A 60 1.31 3.91 0.53
CA TYR A 60 2.17 2.92 -0.11
C TYR A 60 3.41 2.69 0.75
N ARG A 61 3.63 1.44 1.16
CA ARG A 61 4.83 1.02 1.87
C ARG A 61 5.46 -0.15 1.14
N SER A 62 6.76 -0.07 0.89
CA SER A 62 7.48 -1.11 0.18
C SER A 62 8.87 -1.33 0.74
N SER A 63 9.30 -2.59 0.71
CA SER A 63 10.66 -3.02 1.01
C SER A 63 11.39 -3.62 -0.20
N VAL A 64 10.87 -3.38 -1.41
CA VAL A 64 11.48 -3.93 -2.63
C VAL A 64 12.81 -3.24 -2.88
N TYR A 65 13.88 -4.02 -2.88
CA TYR A 65 15.23 -3.49 -2.94
C TYR A 65 15.48 -2.68 -4.22
N GLY A 66 16.04 -1.48 -4.07
CA GLY A 66 16.35 -0.58 -5.18
C GLY A 66 15.15 0.22 -5.72
N GLU A 67 13.96 0.04 -5.15
CA GLU A 67 12.76 0.81 -5.47
C GLU A 67 12.48 1.88 -4.40
N LEU A 68 11.38 2.63 -4.57
CA LEU A 68 10.92 3.64 -3.62
C LEU A 68 9.81 3.08 -2.71
N SER A 69 9.75 3.59 -1.49
CA SER A 69 8.55 3.57 -0.65
C SER A 69 7.78 4.91 -0.79
N GLY A 70 6.64 5.02 -0.11
CA GLY A 70 5.76 6.18 -0.19
C GLY A 70 6.45 7.50 0.20
N GLY A 71 5.92 8.60 -0.32
CA GLY A 71 6.51 9.94 -0.20
C GLY A 71 7.80 10.13 -1.00
N GLY A 72 8.15 9.18 -1.88
CA GLY A 72 9.41 9.20 -2.63
C GLY A 72 10.64 8.81 -1.81
N ASN A 73 10.45 8.18 -0.65
CA ASN A 73 11.54 7.70 0.18
C ASN A 73 12.19 6.43 -0.41
N PRO A 74 13.43 6.10 -0.02
CA PRO A 74 14.00 4.78 -0.28
C PRO A 74 13.09 3.65 0.25
N ALA A 75 13.21 2.47 -0.34
CA ALA A 75 12.54 1.27 0.17
C ALA A 75 12.87 1.03 1.66
N GLU A 76 11.87 0.54 2.39
CA GLU A 76 12.00 0.11 3.78
C GLU A 76 12.78 -1.21 3.87
N ASP A 77 13.17 -1.59 5.09
CA ASP A 77 13.76 -2.90 5.32
C ASP A 77 12.73 -4.03 5.13
N ALA A 78 13.19 -5.14 4.54
CA ALA A 78 12.39 -6.36 4.44
C ALA A 78 12.04 -6.89 5.84
N LEU A 79 10.81 -7.38 6.00
CA LEU A 79 10.35 -7.90 7.29
C LEU A 79 11.03 -9.24 7.57
N LEU A 80 11.56 -9.41 8.78
CA LEU A 80 12.07 -10.68 9.26
C LEU A 80 10.91 -11.52 9.79
N CYS A 81 10.66 -12.64 9.10
CA CYS A 81 9.59 -13.55 9.42
C CYS A 81 10.14 -14.91 9.87
N PRO A 82 10.21 -15.20 11.20
CA PRO A 82 10.56 -16.53 11.66
C PRO A 82 9.58 -17.59 11.15
N SER A 83 10.10 -18.81 10.97
CA SER A 83 9.29 -19.96 10.57
C SER A 83 8.11 -20.20 11.48
N GLY A 84 6.95 -20.49 10.91
CA GLY A 84 5.80 -20.90 11.71
C GLY A 84 5.18 -19.77 12.54
N THR A 85 5.68 -18.53 12.41
CA THR A 85 5.04 -17.35 12.98
C THR A 85 3.84 -16.94 12.12
N SER A 86 2.77 -16.60 12.80
CA SER A 86 1.51 -16.15 12.20
C SER A 86 1.47 -14.63 12.08
N TYR A 87 1.06 -14.14 10.92
CA TYR A 87 0.95 -12.72 10.60
C TYR A 87 -0.47 -12.39 10.17
N THR A 88 -1.03 -11.32 10.73
CA THR A 88 -2.28 -10.75 10.25
C THR A 88 -2.05 -10.07 8.90
N ILE A 89 -2.94 -10.36 7.96
CA ILE A 89 -3.07 -9.63 6.71
C ILE A 89 -4.46 -9.00 6.69
N THR A 90 -4.51 -7.71 6.38
CA THR A 90 -5.75 -6.98 6.08
C THR A 90 -5.56 -6.25 4.77
N VAL A 91 -6.52 -6.41 3.87
CA VAL A 91 -6.63 -5.58 2.68
C VAL A 91 -7.69 -4.52 2.91
N GLY A 92 -7.25 -3.26 2.99
CA GLY A 92 -8.12 -2.12 3.23
C GLY A 92 -9.15 -1.96 2.11
N VAL A 93 -10.40 -1.72 2.47
CA VAL A 93 -11.42 -1.34 1.48
C VAL A 93 -11.24 0.13 1.08
N GLY A 94 -11.67 0.46 -0.13
CA GLY A 94 -11.72 1.85 -0.56
C GLY A 94 -12.86 2.61 0.13
N GLY A 95 -12.66 3.93 0.30
CA GLY A 95 -13.63 4.83 0.88
C GLY A 95 -14.76 5.11 -0.11
N ARG A 96 -15.99 5.20 0.38
CA ARG A 96 -17.14 5.45 -0.47
C ARG A 96 -17.15 6.89 -0.99
N LEU A 97 -17.71 7.06 -2.17
CA LEU A 97 -18.03 8.37 -2.73
C LEU A 97 -19.02 9.13 -1.81
N ALA A 98 -19.01 10.46 -1.89
CA ALA A 98 -19.93 11.31 -1.13
C ALA A 98 -21.42 10.92 -1.32
N GLN A 99 -22.12 10.60 -0.23
CA GLN A 99 -23.50 10.08 -0.28
C GLN A 99 -24.59 11.18 -0.38
N GLY A 100 -24.19 12.44 -0.45
CA GLY A 100 -25.09 13.59 -0.49
C GLY A 100 -24.45 14.81 -1.11
N VAL A 101 -25.31 15.71 -1.60
CA VAL A 101 -24.87 16.93 -2.29
C VAL A 101 -23.92 17.71 -1.40
N PHE A 102 -22.82 18.19 -1.99
CA PHE A 102 -21.81 19.01 -1.33
C PHE A 102 -20.98 18.31 -0.24
N GLN A 103 -21.11 16.99 -0.05
CA GLN A 103 -20.35 16.26 0.98
C GLN A 103 -18.97 15.83 0.50
N SER A 104 -18.03 15.68 1.44
CA SER A 104 -16.73 15.06 1.16
C SER A 104 -16.86 13.55 0.98
N GLY A 105 -15.96 12.96 0.21
CA GLY A 105 -15.83 11.51 0.13
C GLY A 105 -15.40 10.91 1.47
N GLU A 106 -15.62 9.61 1.65
CA GLU A 106 -15.11 8.86 2.80
C GLU A 106 -13.63 8.52 2.61
N SER A 107 -12.91 8.35 3.71
CA SER A 107 -11.53 7.85 3.65
C SER A 107 -11.51 6.35 3.40
N GLY A 108 -10.46 5.86 2.75
CA GLY A 108 -10.18 4.43 2.66
C GLY A 108 -9.80 3.84 4.01
N SER A 109 -9.78 2.50 4.07
CA SER A 109 -9.30 1.76 5.24
C SER A 109 -7.85 1.30 5.07
N ASP A 110 -7.21 1.07 6.20
CA ASP A 110 -5.81 0.62 6.27
C ASP A 110 -5.62 -0.79 5.69
N SER A 111 -4.45 -1.02 5.11
CA SER A 111 -3.94 -2.37 4.83
C SER A 111 -2.83 -2.72 5.81
N VAL A 112 -2.76 -3.99 6.20
CA VAL A 112 -1.83 -4.48 7.22
C VAL A 112 -1.12 -5.74 6.75
N PHE A 113 0.19 -5.81 6.98
CA PHE A 113 0.99 -7.04 6.97
C PHE A 113 1.84 -7.09 8.25
N GLY A 114 1.43 -7.91 9.22
CA GLY A 114 2.12 -7.97 10.52
C GLY A 114 2.12 -6.62 11.23
N THR A 115 3.31 -6.03 11.43
CA THR A 115 3.49 -4.69 12.02
C THR A 115 3.48 -3.55 11.00
N ILE A 116 3.45 -3.87 9.70
CA ILE A 116 3.44 -2.89 8.62
C ILE A 116 2.01 -2.47 8.35
N THR A 117 1.66 -1.25 8.74
CA THR A 117 0.37 -0.62 8.44
C THR A 117 0.56 0.48 7.40
N SER A 118 -0.23 0.40 6.34
CA SER A 118 -0.43 1.51 5.40
C SER A 118 -1.77 2.17 5.64
N VAL A 119 -1.78 3.49 5.76
CA VAL A 119 -2.94 4.31 6.14
C VAL A 119 -3.87 4.50 4.94
N GLY A 120 -5.17 4.38 5.15
CA GLY A 120 -6.20 4.63 4.13
C GLY A 120 -6.11 6.03 3.51
N GLY A 121 -6.50 6.15 2.24
CA GLY A 121 -6.46 7.41 1.49
C GLY A 121 -7.53 8.40 1.95
N GLY A 122 -7.22 9.69 1.87
CA GLY A 122 -8.13 10.75 2.27
C GLY A 122 -9.25 10.99 1.25
N GLY A 123 -10.49 11.10 1.69
CA GLY A 123 -11.61 11.49 0.83
C GLY A 123 -11.50 12.93 0.30
N GLY A 124 -11.97 13.16 -0.93
CA GLY A 124 -11.95 14.47 -1.58
C GLY A 124 -12.97 15.44 -0.99
N ALA A 125 -12.69 16.75 -1.09
CA ALA A 125 -13.56 17.81 -0.56
C ALA A 125 -14.93 17.87 -1.26
N GLY A 126 -15.98 18.16 -0.52
CA GLY A 126 -17.27 18.56 -1.09
C GLY A 126 -17.39 20.08 -1.17
N SER A 127 -18.27 20.60 -2.02
CA SER A 127 -18.39 22.05 -2.21
C SER A 127 -19.16 22.80 -1.09
N ASN A 128 -19.46 22.19 0.06
CA ASN A 128 -19.98 22.89 1.25
C ASN A 128 -18.83 23.44 2.09
N THR A 129 -18.95 24.59 2.74
CA THR A 129 -17.88 25.23 3.54
C THR A 129 -17.32 24.38 4.69
N GLY A 130 -18.04 23.32 5.12
CA GLY A 130 -17.55 22.34 6.10
C GLY A 130 -16.99 21.04 5.50
N ALA A 131 -17.10 20.85 4.18
CA ALA A 131 -16.72 19.63 3.48
C ALA A 131 -15.28 19.69 2.96
N VAL A 132 -14.33 19.74 3.90
CA VAL A 132 -12.89 19.80 3.58
C VAL A 132 -12.36 18.49 3.02
N ALA A 133 -11.26 18.57 2.27
CA ALA A 133 -10.49 17.41 1.86
C ALA A 133 -9.91 16.72 3.10
N LYS A 134 -9.95 15.39 3.13
CA LYS A 134 -9.45 14.62 4.27
C LYS A 134 -7.98 14.26 4.05
N SER A 135 -7.22 14.26 5.13
CA SER A 135 -5.88 13.67 5.15
C SER A 135 -5.98 12.14 5.14
N GLY A 136 -4.88 11.48 4.76
CA GLY A 136 -4.77 10.02 4.76
C GLY A 136 -3.35 9.55 4.47
N GLY A 137 -3.19 8.31 4.01
CA GLY A 137 -1.93 7.83 3.45
C GLY A 137 -1.45 8.77 2.34
N SER A 138 -2.31 9.03 1.36
CA SER A 138 -2.25 10.24 0.52
C SER A 138 -3.52 11.07 0.72
N GLY A 139 -3.40 12.39 0.60
CA GLY A 139 -4.48 13.33 0.89
C GLY A 139 -5.48 13.49 -0.26
N GLY A 140 -6.75 13.74 0.09
CA GLY A 140 -7.79 14.10 -0.88
C GLY A 140 -7.57 15.48 -1.50
N GLY A 141 -8.11 15.70 -2.70
CA GLY A 141 -8.08 16.98 -3.37
C GLY A 141 -9.10 17.98 -2.83
N GLY A 142 -8.76 19.26 -2.91
CA GLY A 142 -9.61 20.39 -2.53
C GLY A 142 -10.71 20.72 -3.56
N CYS A 143 -11.57 21.67 -3.22
CA CYS A 143 -12.62 22.20 -4.12
C CYS A 143 -12.75 23.73 -3.96
N ILE A 144 -13.60 24.39 -4.76
CA ILE A 144 -13.73 25.86 -4.77
C ILE A 144 -13.95 26.49 -3.39
N ASN A 145 -14.83 25.91 -2.58
CA ASN A 145 -15.18 26.43 -1.26
C ASN A 145 -14.24 25.91 -0.15
N ASN A 146 -13.40 24.91 -0.46
CA ASN A 146 -12.42 24.31 0.44
C ASN A 146 -11.13 24.03 -0.33
N PRO A 147 -10.34 25.08 -0.65
CA PRO A 147 -9.31 24.96 -1.66
C PRO A 147 -8.09 24.18 -1.20
N ALA A 148 -7.90 23.94 0.10
CA ALA A 148 -6.80 23.13 0.58
C ALA A 148 -7.04 21.63 0.28
N GLY A 149 -6.01 20.98 -0.26
CA GLY A 149 -5.95 19.51 -0.29
C GLY A 149 -5.67 18.94 1.10
N GLY A 150 -6.07 17.71 1.34
CA GLY A 150 -5.74 16.96 2.54
C GLY A 150 -4.24 16.63 2.58
N GLY A 151 -3.71 16.42 3.78
CA GLY A 151 -2.31 16.01 3.96
C GLY A 151 -2.08 14.53 3.63
N GLY A 152 -0.90 14.21 3.12
CA GLY A 152 -0.39 12.84 3.05
C GLY A 152 0.36 12.46 4.32
N THR A 153 0.38 11.17 4.66
CA THR A 153 1.16 10.64 5.77
C THR A 153 2.62 10.52 5.35
N GLN A 154 3.53 11.09 6.14
CA GLN A 154 4.96 11.07 5.85
C GLN A 154 5.46 9.64 5.62
N GLY A 155 6.15 9.43 4.50
CA GLY A 155 6.67 8.12 4.11
C GLY A 155 5.67 7.12 3.55
N GLN A 156 4.40 7.52 3.34
CA GLN A 156 3.39 6.67 2.71
C GLN A 156 2.75 7.32 1.48
N GLY A 157 2.65 8.65 1.46
CA GLY A 157 2.08 9.35 0.33
C GLY A 157 2.16 10.86 0.43
N SER A 158 1.56 11.52 -0.55
CA SER A 158 1.65 12.98 -0.72
C SER A 158 0.32 13.68 -0.43
N GLN A 159 0.39 14.99 -0.24
CA GLN A 159 -0.81 15.83 -0.11
C GLN A 159 -1.65 15.87 -1.38
N GLY A 160 -2.94 16.16 -1.23
CA GLY A 160 -3.81 16.47 -2.36
C GLY A 160 -3.51 17.82 -2.99
N GLY A 161 -3.89 17.97 -4.25
CA GLY A 161 -3.94 19.24 -4.95
C GLY A 161 -5.02 20.15 -4.38
N GLY A 162 -4.75 21.45 -4.36
CA GLY A 162 -5.75 22.44 -4.01
C GLY A 162 -6.61 22.87 -5.19
N TYR A 163 -7.70 23.59 -4.90
CA TYR A 163 -8.46 24.31 -5.93
C TYR A 163 -7.75 25.62 -6.28
N THR A 164 -7.77 25.98 -7.57
CA THR A 164 -7.33 27.28 -8.07
C THR A 164 -8.35 27.86 -9.04
N ASP A 165 -8.55 29.18 -9.01
CA ASP A 165 -9.52 29.85 -9.87
C ASP A 165 -9.14 29.69 -11.34
N GLY A 166 -10.08 29.19 -12.14
CA GLY A 166 -9.87 28.84 -13.56
C GLY A 166 -9.13 27.51 -13.81
N GLY A 167 -8.66 26.83 -12.75
CA GLY A 167 -7.91 25.58 -12.81
C GLY A 167 -8.73 24.31 -12.51
N GLY A 168 -9.98 24.42 -12.07
CA GLY A 168 -10.81 23.26 -11.75
C GLY A 168 -10.51 22.65 -10.36
N PRO A 169 -11.04 21.46 -10.06
CA PRO A 169 -10.94 20.87 -8.72
C PRO A 169 -9.52 20.44 -8.34
N GLY A 170 -9.28 20.34 -7.04
CA GLY A 170 -8.07 19.72 -6.53
C GLY A 170 -8.07 18.21 -6.76
N TYR A 171 -6.93 17.69 -7.18
CA TYR A 171 -6.71 16.26 -7.43
C TYR A 171 -6.14 15.52 -6.21
N GLY A 172 -6.26 14.20 -6.18
CA GLY A 172 -5.79 13.38 -5.08
C GLY A 172 -4.27 13.31 -5.07
N GLY A 173 -3.67 13.28 -3.89
CA GLY A 173 -2.26 12.94 -3.75
C GLY A 173 -2.01 11.48 -4.14
N GLY A 174 -0.86 11.22 -4.75
CA GLY A 174 -0.36 9.87 -4.98
C GLY A 174 0.75 9.52 -4.00
N ALA A 175 1.22 8.28 -4.09
CA ALA A 175 2.34 7.81 -3.28
C ALA A 175 3.64 8.59 -3.54
N LYS A 176 3.85 9.11 -4.75
CA LYS A 176 5.12 9.75 -5.15
C LYS A 176 5.04 11.27 -5.23
N SER A 177 3.89 11.83 -5.61
CA SER A 177 3.75 13.28 -5.76
C SER A 177 2.36 13.77 -5.37
N GLN A 178 2.28 15.08 -5.15
CA GLN A 178 1.02 15.78 -4.94
C GLN A 178 0.17 15.75 -6.22
N GLY A 179 -1.16 15.74 -6.07
CA GLY A 179 -2.09 15.95 -7.20
C GLY A 179 -1.96 17.36 -7.78
N CYS A 180 -1.86 17.48 -9.10
CA CYS A 180 -1.55 18.75 -9.77
C CYS A 180 -2.71 19.24 -10.64
N TYR A 181 -3.05 20.53 -10.49
CA TYR A 181 -4.11 21.22 -11.24
C TYR A 181 -3.56 21.82 -12.56
N PRO A 182 -4.39 22.04 -13.59
CA PRO A 182 -3.99 22.68 -14.85
C PRO A 182 -3.67 24.18 -14.69
N PHE A 183 -2.68 24.65 -15.46
CA PHE A 183 -2.65 26.01 -15.99
C PHE A 183 -2.87 25.94 -17.52
N TYR A 184 -3.72 26.83 -18.04
CA TYR A 184 -4.03 26.94 -19.48
C TYR A 184 -2.93 27.65 -20.30
N TYR A 185 -1.69 27.64 -19.84
CA TYR A 185 -0.53 28.16 -20.59
C TYR A 185 0.56 27.09 -20.64
N SER A 186 0.86 26.69 -21.87
CA SER A 186 1.81 25.66 -22.30
C SER A 186 3.14 25.66 -21.53
N GLY A 187 3.50 24.54 -20.90
CA GLY A 187 4.90 24.28 -20.52
C GLY A 187 5.17 23.34 -19.34
N TYR A 188 4.21 23.08 -18.44
CA TYR A 188 4.46 22.26 -17.24
C TYR A 188 3.72 20.91 -17.30
N GLY A 189 4.45 19.85 -16.95
CA GLY A 189 4.05 18.46 -17.09
C GLY A 189 3.07 17.93 -16.04
N GLN A 190 2.41 16.84 -16.46
CA GLN A 190 1.43 15.96 -15.82
C GLN A 190 0.09 16.54 -15.38
N TYR A 191 -0.96 15.95 -15.96
CA TYR A 191 -2.37 16.22 -15.77
C TYR A 191 -2.96 15.16 -14.83
N GLY A 192 -3.47 15.56 -13.66
CA GLY A 192 -4.29 14.68 -12.82
C GLY A 192 -3.75 14.44 -11.41
N GLY A 193 -4.24 13.35 -10.81
CA GLY A 193 -3.84 12.90 -9.50
C GLY A 193 -2.35 12.60 -9.42
N GLY A 194 -1.82 12.71 -8.21
CA GLY A 194 -0.41 12.52 -7.94
C GLY A 194 0.09 11.16 -8.40
N GLU A 195 1.37 11.10 -8.78
CA GLU A 195 1.96 9.89 -9.32
C GLU A 195 1.94 8.76 -8.29
N GLY A 196 1.67 7.55 -8.77
CA GLY A 196 1.91 6.31 -8.03
C GLY A 196 3.39 5.91 -8.08
N ILE A 197 3.72 4.84 -7.36
CA ILE A 197 5.06 4.23 -7.39
C ILE A 197 5.02 2.96 -8.22
N THR A 198 6.00 2.78 -9.11
CA THR A 198 6.16 1.56 -9.89
C THR A 198 6.91 0.53 -9.06
N SER A 199 6.41 -0.70 -9.01
CA SER A 199 7.12 -1.83 -8.42
C SER A 199 7.19 -3.03 -9.35
N SER A 200 8.34 -3.70 -9.33
CA SER A 200 8.62 -4.95 -10.01
C SER A 200 8.38 -6.18 -9.13
N ILE A 201 7.75 -6.02 -7.96
CA ILE A 201 7.57 -7.11 -6.98
C ILE A 201 6.93 -8.38 -7.59
N THR A 202 6.03 -8.23 -8.56
CA THR A 202 5.35 -9.31 -9.26
C THR A 202 6.09 -9.85 -10.49
N GLY A 203 7.32 -9.39 -10.75
CA GLY A 203 8.13 -9.77 -11.92
C GLY A 203 7.87 -8.92 -13.17
N SER A 204 6.99 -7.92 -13.08
CA SER A 204 6.73 -6.93 -14.12
C SER A 204 6.43 -5.58 -13.46
N ALA A 205 6.73 -4.49 -14.16
CA ALA A 205 6.49 -3.14 -13.66
C ALA A 205 4.99 -2.86 -13.57
N VAL A 206 4.49 -2.64 -12.35
CA VAL A 206 3.10 -2.25 -12.07
C VAL A 206 3.10 -0.99 -11.21
N VAL A 207 2.24 -0.03 -11.53
CA VAL A 207 2.08 1.21 -10.77
C VAL A 207 1.03 1.01 -9.67
N TYR A 208 1.35 1.44 -8.46
CA TYR A 208 0.49 1.37 -7.29
C TYR A 208 0.27 2.76 -6.67
N ALA A 209 -0.86 2.93 -5.98
CA ALA A 209 -1.19 4.13 -5.20
C ALA A 209 -1.08 5.46 -5.99
N GLN A 210 -1.68 5.51 -7.17
CA GLN A 210 -1.86 6.75 -7.93
C GLN A 210 -3.01 7.57 -7.32
N GLY A 211 -2.92 8.90 -7.39
CA GLY A 211 -3.94 9.81 -6.88
C GLY A 211 -5.16 9.89 -7.78
N GLY A 212 -6.31 10.29 -7.21
CA GLY A 212 -7.54 10.51 -7.98
C GLY A 212 -7.41 11.61 -9.02
N SER A 213 -7.93 11.36 -10.22
CA SER A 213 -7.88 12.28 -11.39
C SER A 213 -9.29 12.57 -11.92
N TYR A 214 -9.44 13.65 -12.71
CA TYR A 214 -10.66 13.91 -13.46
C TYR A 214 -10.64 13.15 -14.79
N VAL A 215 -11.30 12.00 -14.84
CA VAL A 215 -11.56 11.29 -16.09
C VAL A 215 -13.03 10.87 -16.08
N GLN A 216 -13.82 11.45 -16.97
CA GLN A 216 -15.25 11.18 -17.08
C GLN A 216 -15.49 9.69 -17.36
N GLY A 217 -16.23 9.00 -16.47
CA GLY A 217 -16.58 7.58 -16.65
C GLY A 217 -15.48 6.57 -16.33
N ALA A 218 -14.34 6.99 -15.75
CA ALA A 218 -13.31 6.06 -15.34
C ALA A 218 -13.66 5.37 -14.00
N THR A 219 -13.67 4.05 -14.01
CA THR A 219 -13.54 3.23 -12.80
C THR A 219 -12.18 3.47 -12.17
N ALA A 220 -12.10 3.49 -10.83
CA ALA A 220 -10.82 3.47 -10.12
C ALA A 220 -9.97 2.31 -10.67
N ARG A 221 -8.69 2.54 -11.03
CA ARG A 221 -7.90 1.48 -11.67
C ARG A 221 -7.71 0.36 -10.64
N ALA A 222 -7.68 -0.89 -11.13
CA ALA A 222 -7.50 -2.04 -10.26
C ALA A 222 -6.10 -2.00 -9.62
N ASN A 223 -6.02 -2.33 -8.33
CA ASN A 223 -4.79 -2.46 -7.53
C ASN A 223 -4.05 -1.16 -7.18
N SER A 224 -4.55 -0.01 -7.61
CA SER A 224 -4.02 1.29 -7.24
C SER A 224 -4.94 1.87 -6.17
N GLY A 225 -4.42 2.49 -5.12
CA GLY A 225 -5.26 3.16 -4.12
C GLY A 225 -6.03 4.36 -4.69
N ASP A 226 -6.35 4.44 -5.99
CA ASP A 226 -6.89 5.60 -6.68
C ASP A 226 -8.09 6.19 -5.97
N GLY A 227 -8.08 7.52 -5.88
CA GLY A 227 -9.18 8.23 -5.27
C GLY A 227 -10.22 8.74 -6.25
N GLY A 228 -11.43 8.95 -5.75
CA GLY A 228 -12.60 9.13 -6.60
C GLY A 228 -12.64 10.43 -7.44
N ASN A 229 -13.23 10.42 -8.63
CA ASN A 229 -13.41 11.55 -9.57
C ASN A 229 -14.36 12.65 -9.05
N PRO A 230 -14.17 13.93 -9.42
CA PRO A 230 -15.12 14.99 -9.07
C PRO A 230 -16.26 15.14 -10.11
N GLY A 231 -17.50 15.06 -9.63
CA GLY A 231 -18.71 15.12 -10.46
C GLY A 231 -19.14 16.53 -10.90
N TYR A 232 -19.50 16.70 -12.19
CA TYR A 232 -20.23 17.88 -12.71
C TYR A 232 -21.75 17.68 -12.71
N THR A 233 -22.20 16.45 -12.95
CA THR A 233 -23.60 15.99 -12.86
C THR A 233 -23.73 14.50 -12.51
N GLY A 234 -22.59 13.82 -12.31
CA GLY A 234 -22.50 12.41 -11.95
C GLY A 234 -21.74 12.25 -10.64
N ALA A 235 -22.20 11.35 -9.79
CA ALA A 235 -21.56 10.98 -8.53
C ALA A 235 -20.04 10.77 -8.72
N GLY A 236 -19.23 11.23 -7.76
CA GLY A 236 -17.81 10.84 -7.74
C GLY A 236 -17.65 9.32 -7.66
N CYS A 237 -16.45 8.76 -7.84
CA CYS A 237 -16.26 7.32 -7.65
C CYS A 237 -15.83 6.96 -6.22
N ASP A 238 -16.12 5.72 -5.84
CA ASP A 238 -15.52 5.11 -4.66
C ASP A 238 -14.00 5.02 -4.86
N GLY A 239 -13.26 5.09 -3.77
CA GLY A 239 -11.85 4.76 -3.76
C GLY A 239 -11.64 3.29 -4.08
N ALA A 240 -10.51 2.96 -4.69
CA ALA A 240 -10.15 1.57 -4.92
C ALA A 240 -9.75 0.85 -3.61
N LYS A 241 -9.87 -0.48 -3.62
CA LYS A 241 -9.37 -1.34 -2.54
C LYS A 241 -7.84 -1.33 -2.52
N GLY A 242 -7.27 -1.59 -1.35
CA GLY A 242 -5.85 -1.82 -1.17
C GLY A 242 -5.39 -3.15 -1.75
N ILE A 243 -4.09 -3.41 -1.61
CA ILE A 243 -3.44 -4.66 -2.01
C ILE A 243 -2.26 -4.94 -1.09
N VAL A 244 -2.02 -6.21 -0.77
CA VAL A 244 -0.83 -6.65 -0.05
C VAL A 244 -0.12 -7.68 -0.90
N ILE A 245 1.17 -7.49 -1.15
CA ILE A 245 2.00 -8.38 -1.95
C ILE A 245 3.21 -8.78 -1.12
N LEU A 246 3.45 -10.08 -1.00
CA LEU A 246 4.60 -10.65 -0.30
C LEU A 246 5.46 -11.43 -1.28
N ARG A 247 6.78 -11.25 -1.21
CA ARG A 247 7.76 -11.97 -2.01
C ARG A 247 8.84 -12.57 -1.12
N PHE A 248 9.10 -13.86 -1.31
CA PHE A 248 10.11 -14.61 -0.55
C PHE A 248 10.57 -15.85 -1.33
N PRO A 249 11.69 -16.50 -0.95
CA PRO A 249 12.21 -17.68 -1.62
C PRO A 249 11.16 -18.76 -1.91
N SER A 250 11.21 -19.38 -3.09
CA SER A 250 10.19 -20.34 -3.55
C SER A 250 10.18 -21.67 -2.80
N SER A 251 11.16 -21.90 -1.93
CA SER A 251 11.19 -23.02 -0.97
C SER A 251 10.20 -22.83 0.20
N ARG A 252 9.56 -21.65 0.27
CA ARG A 252 8.59 -21.30 1.30
C ARG A 252 7.18 -21.22 0.73
N THR A 253 6.21 -21.40 1.61
CA THR A 253 4.78 -21.33 1.30
C THR A 253 4.01 -20.66 2.43
N ILE A 254 2.85 -20.11 2.08
CA ILE A 254 1.88 -19.62 3.05
C ILE A 254 0.83 -20.70 3.32
N THR A 255 0.54 -20.93 4.61
CA THR A 255 -0.62 -21.69 5.07
C THR A 255 -1.58 -20.79 5.85
N GLY A 256 -2.82 -21.25 6.03
CA GLY A 256 -3.89 -20.45 6.63
C GLY A 256 -4.57 -19.53 5.62
N GLY A 257 -4.89 -18.30 6.04
CA GLY A 257 -5.50 -17.30 5.17
C GLY A 257 -7.02 -17.43 5.00
N SER A 258 -7.71 -18.07 5.95
CA SER A 258 -9.18 -18.00 6.01
C SER A 258 -9.62 -16.53 6.04
N GLY A 259 -10.62 -16.18 5.22
CA GLY A 259 -11.10 -14.82 5.07
C GLY A 259 -10.30 -13.94 4.08
N LEU A 260 -9.20 -14.45 3.52
CA LEU A 260 -8.42 -13.74 2.51
C LEU A 260 -8.70 -14.25 1.10
N SER A 261 -8.75 -13.32 0.13
CA SER A 261 -8.69 -13.65 -1.30
C SER A 261 -7.29 -13.36 -1.82
N PHE A 262 -6.59 -14.39 -2.30
CA PHE A 262 -5.22 -14.25 -2.79
C PHE A 262 -4.87 -15.23 -3.90
N THR A 263 -3.85 -14.88 -4.67
CA THR A 263 -3.21 -15.76 -5.65
C THR A 263 -1.73 -15.89 -5.32
N ASN A 264 -1.05 -16.91 -5.87
CA ASN A 264 0.40 -16.98 -5.84
C ASN A 264 0.99 -17.39 -7.19
N THR A 265 2.14 -16.82 -7.49
CA THR A 265 2.93 -17.13 -8.69
C THR A 265 4.39 -17.35 -8.30
N THR A 266 5.18 -17.92 -9.21
CA THR A 266 6.64 -18.01 -9.05
C THR A 266 7.28 -17.01 -9.99
N VAL A 267 8.18 -16.18 -9.48
CA VAL A 267 8.96 -15.17 -10.22
C VAL A 267 10.43 -15.43 -9.95
N GLY A 268 11.14 -15.97 -10.95
CA GLY A 268 12.52 -16.44 -10.75
C GLY A 268 12.60 -17.49 -9.64
N SER A 269 13.46 -17.24 -8.64
CA SER A 269 13.64 -18.10 -7.46
C SER A 269 12.68 -17.80 -6.30
N ASN A 270 11.71 -16.91 -6.49
CA ASN A 270 10.81 -16.45 -5.44
C ASN A 270 9.36 -16.87 -5.68
N LYS A 271 8.62 -17.10 -4.60
CA LYS A 271 7.16 -17.11 -4.59
C LYS A 271 6.64 -15.71 -4.30
N VAL A 272 5.61 -15.30 -5.03
CA VAL A 272 4.90 -14.03 -4.85
C VAL A 272 3.46 -14.33 -4.51
N TYR A 273 2.98 -13.85 -3.36
CA TYR A 273 1.59 -13.94 -2.93
C TYR A 273 0.94 -12.57 -3.03
N THR A 274 -0.22 -12.48 -3.70
CA THR A 274 -0.96 -11.22 -3.92
C THR A 274 -2.34 -11.32 -3.29
N PHE A 275 -2.57 -10.57 -2.23
CA PHE A 275 -3.81 -10.50 -1.46
C PHE A 275 -4.63 -9.28 -1.90
N THR A 276 -5.89 -9.51 -2.27
CA THR A 276 -6.76 -8.49 -2.90
C THR A 276 -8.03 -8.20 -2.12
N ASN A 277 -8.34 -8.98 -1.08
CA ASN A 277 -9.51 -8.74 -0.25
C ASN A 277 -9.42 -9.46 1.10
N GLY A 278 -10.08 -8.87 2.10
CA GLY A 278 -10.41 -9.51 3.37
C GLY A 278 -9.35 -9.33 4.47
N THR A 279 -9.61 -9.98 5.59
CA THR A 279 -8.73 -10.03 6.75
C THR A 279 -8.58 -11.47 7.21
N GLY A 280 -7.36 -11.86 7.54
CA GLY A 280 -7.07 -13.19 8.04
C GLY A 280 -5.64 -13.32 8.52
N THR A 281 -5.32 -14.50 9.02
CA THR A 281 -3.98 -14.81 9.54
C THR A 281 -3.33 -15.84 8.64
N VAL A 282 -2.07 -15.58 8.27
CA VAL A 282 -1.24 -16.49 7.48
C VAL A 282 -0.01 -16.91 8.26
N THR A 283 0.50 -18.10 8.00
CA THR A 283 1.77 -18.59 8.54
C THR A 283 2.73 -18.84 7.40
N ILE A 284 3.98 -18.36 7.50
CA ILE A 284 5.01 -18.56 6.47
C ILE A 284 5.92 -19.74 6.87
N ASN A 285 5.92 -20.78 6.05
CA ASN A 285 6.62 -22.06 6.27
C ASN A 285 7.64 -22.32 5.17
#